data_AF-X1N8E1-F1
#
_entry.id   AF-X1N8E1-F1
#
_cell.length_a   1.000
_cell.length_b   1.000
_cell.length_c   1.000
_cell.angle_alpha   90.00
_cell.angle_beta   90.00
_cell.angle_gamma   90.00
#
_symmetry.space_group_name_H-M   'P 1'
#
loop_
_entity.id
_entity.type
_entity.pdbx_description
1 polymer ?
#
loop_
_entity_poly.entity_id
_entity_poly.type
_entity_poly.pdbx_seq_one_letter_code
_entity_poly.pdbx_strand_id
1 'polypeptide(L)'
;MRGISLTKPMRDYAASIGVQFNEGILVTRLLKVGNMVVGVLGIDSSGQVFVINAKSTILATGGAGEVYLRTNNALGSTGDGYTLAYE
;
A
#
# COMPACT_ATOMS: atom_id res chain seq x y z
N MET A 1 9.77 -21.22 1.69
CA MET A 1 9.44 -19.88 1.14
C MET A 1 8.62 -20.06 -0.15
N ARG A 2 7.30 -20.30 -0.06
CA ARG A 2 6.48 -20.66 -1.25
C ARG A 2 5.93 -19.45 -2.03
N GLY A 3 5.91 -18.26 -1.44
CA GLY A 3 5.40 -17.05 -2.11
C GLY A 3 6.40 -16.36 -3.05
N ILE A 4 7.70 -16.42 -2.75
CA ILE A 4 8.72 -15.65 -3.49
C ILE A 4 8.87 -16.11 -4.94
N SER A 5 8.71 -17.41 -5.21
CA SER A 5 8.74 -17.95 -6.56
C SER A 5 7.64 -17.37 -7.47
N LEU A 6 6.58 -16.80 -6.88
CA LEU A 6 5.52 -16.10 -7.60
C LEU A 6 5.74 -14.58 -7.61
N THR A 7 5.97 -13.98 -6.44
CA THR A 7 6.00 -12.51 -6.32
C THR A 7 7.23 -11.87 -6.95
N LYS A 8 8.38 -12.55 -6.94
CA LYS A 8 9.61 -12.01 -7.54
C LYS A 8 9.49 -11.88 -9.07
N PRO A 9 9.12 -12.93 -9.83
CA PRO A 9 8.89 -12.80 -11.27
C PRO A 9 7.84 -11.76 -11.63
N MET A 10 6.76 -11.63 -10.84
CA MET A 10 5.74 -10.60 -11.07
C MET A 10 6.31 -9.19 -10.90
N ARG A 11 7.11 -8.95 -9.86
CA ARG A 11 7.78 -7.67 -9.64
C ARG A 11 8.76 -7.36 -10.79
N ASP A 12 9.58 -8.34 -11.17
CA ASP A 12 10.57 -8.17 -12.24
C ASP A 12 9.87 -7.85 -13.57
N TYR A 13 8.76 -8.51 -13.89
CA TYR A 13 7.95 -8.21 -15.07
C TYR A 13 7.35 -6.81 -15.01
N ALA A 14 6.73 -6.44 -13.88
CA ALA A 14 6.15 -5.10 -13.70
C ALA A 14 7.21 -3.99 -13.90
N ALA A 15 8.42 -4.18 -13.37
CA ALA A 15 9.54 -3.28 -13.61
C ALA A 15 9.93 -3.25 -15.10
N SER A 16 9.97 -4.40 -15.77
CA SER A 16 10.32 -4.48 -17.21
C SER A 16 9.35 -3.75 -18.14
N ILE A 17 8.08 -3.60 -17.74
CA ILE A 17 7.07 -2.84 -18.49
C ILE A 17 6.93 -1.38 -18.02
N GLY A 18 7.84 -0.91 -17.15
CA GLY A 18 7.92 0.49 -16.74
C GLY A 18 7.03 0.89 -15.56
N VAL A 19 6.54 -0.05 -14.75
CA VAL A 19 5.84 0.28 -13.50
C VAL A 19 6.81 0.96 -12.54
N GLN A 20 6.42 2.12 -12.02
CA GLN A 20 7.18 2.85 -11.02
C GLN A 20 6.92 2.30 -9.62
N PHE A 21 7.98 2.04 -8.86
CA PHE A 21 7.92 1.59 -7.48
C PHE A 21 8.42 2.70 -6.56
N ASN A 22 7.49 3.32 -5.83
CA ASN A 22 7.81 4.28 -4.77
C ASN A 22 7.80 3.54 -3.43
N GLU A 23 8.92 2.89 -3.11
CA GLU A 23 9.08 2.09 -1.89
C GLU A 23 9.36 2.98 -0.66
N GLY A 24 9.09 2.46 0.54
CA GLY A 24 9.41 3.17 1.79
C GLY A 24 8.45 4.32 2.16
N ILE A 25 7.29 4.41 1.49
CA ILE A 25 6.26 5.41 1.76
C ILE A 25 5.08 4.75 2.48
N LEU A 26 4.75 5.24 3.68
CA LEU A 26 3.51 4.91 4.37
C LEU A 26 2.40 5.85 3.87
N VAL A 27 1.37 5.30 3.23
CA VAL A 27 0.17 6.06 2.85
C VAL A 27 -0.69 6.27 4.07
N THR A 28 -1.00 7.53 4.40
CA THR A 28 -1.76 7.89 5.61
C THR A 28 -3.14 8.43 5.31
N ARG A 29 -3.41 8.90 4.08
CA ARG A 29 -4.73 9.41 3.67
C ARG A 29 -5.06 9.17 2.20
N LEU A 30 -6.34 8.91 1.93
CA LEU A 30 -6.92 9.07 0.59
C LEU A 30 -7.30 10.54 0.37
N LEU A 31 -6.92 11.10 -0.78
CA LEU A 31 -7.33 12.44 -1.18
C LEU A 31 -8.65 12.35 -1.92
N LYS A 32 -9.66 13.13 -1.51
CA LYS A 32 -11.02 13.06 -2.03
C LYS A 32 -11.52 14.42 -2.54
N VAL A 33 -12.29 14.41 -3.63
CA VAL A 33 -13.12 15.52 -4.09
C VAL A 33 -14.55 15.02 -4.23
N GLY A 34 -15.42 15.44 -3.30
CA GLY A 34 -16.73 14.80 -3.13
C GLY A 34 -16.56 13.31 -2.83
N ASN A 35 -17.23 12.46 -3.62
CA ASN A 35 -17.15 11.00 -3.48
C ASN A 35 -16.06 10.34 -4.34
N MET A 36 -15.19 11.13 -5.00
CA MET A 36 -14.12 10.60 -5.85
C MET A 36 -12.78 10.64 -5.14
N VAL A 37 -12.07 9.51 -5.13
CA VAL A 37 -10.65 9.46 -4.74
C VAL A 37 -9.80 9.97 -5.89
N VAL A 38 -8.95 10.97 -5.62
CA VAL A 38 -8.13 11.67 -6.62
C VAL A 38 -6.62 11.49 -6.39
N GLY A 39 -6.24 10.68 -5.40
CA GLY A 39 -4.85 10.41 -5.06
C GLY A 39 -4.67 9.97 -3.62
N VAL A 40 -3.42 10.02 -3.16
CA VAL A 40 -3.03 9.67 -1.80
C VAL A 40 -2.01 10.67 -1.25
N LEU A 41 -1.99 10.79 0.08
CA LEU A 41 -0.91 11.43 0.83
C LEU A 41 -0.15 10.35 1.59
N GLY A 42 1.18 10.39 1.49
CA GLY A 42 2.08 9.49 2.20
C GLY A 42 3.23 10.21 2.87
N ILE A 43 3.94 9.49 3.72
CA ILE A 43 5.11 9.96 4.46
C ILE A 43 6.20 8.89 4.43
N ASP A 44 7.46 9.29 4.29
CA ASP A 44 8.60 8.36 4.41
C ASP A 44 9.19 8.33 5.82
N SER A 45 10.21 7.50 6.02
CA SER A 45 10.89 7.36 7.32
C SER A 45 11.64 8.62 7.79
N SER A 46 11.90 9.58 6.90
CA SER A 46 12.52 10.87 7.24
C SER A 46 11.49 11.92 7.65
N GLY A 47 10.20 11.62 7.48
CA GLY A 47 9.11 12.56 7.70
C GLY A 47 8.76 13.40 6.47
N GLN A 48 9.38 13.13 5.31
CA GLN A 48 9.04 13.82 4.07
C GLN A 48 7.65 13.38 3.60
N VAL A 49 6.82 14.37 3.28
CA VAL A 49 5.46 14.14 2.78
C VAL A 49 5.47 14.04 1.25
N PHE A 50 4.69 13.09 0.73
CA PHE A 50 4.48 12.83 -0.69
C PHE A 50 3.00 12.92 -1.02
N VAL A 51 2.70 13.50 -2.18
CA VAL A 51 1.35 13.48 -2.78
C VAL A 51 1.43 12.78 -4.12
N ILE A 52 0.60 11.76 -4.29
CA ILE A 52 0.49 11.03 -5.56
C ILE A 52 -0.93 11.21 -6.07
N ASN A 53 -1.08 11.97 -7.16
CA ASN A 53 -2.35 12.14 -7.84
C ASN A 53 -2.63 10.95 -8.74
N ALA A 54 -3.86 10.44 -8.72
CA ALA A 54 -4.28 9.33 -9.56
C ALA A 54 -5.76 9.44 -9.92
N LYS A 55 -6.12 9.04 -11.14
CA LYS A 55 -7.53 8.92 -11.57
C LYS A 55 -8.24 7.72 -10.94
N SER A 56 -7.47 6.74 -10.47
CA SER A 56 -7.97 5.53 -9.83
C SER A 56 -6.93 5.03 -8.84
N THR A 57 -7.39 4.58 -7.68
CA THR A 57 -6.55 4.09 -6.58
C THR A 57 -7.03 2.71 -6.17
N ILE A 58 -6.10 1.74 -6.10
CA ILE A 58 -6.37 0.37 -5.64
C ILE A 58 -5.65 0.17 -4.32
N LEU A 59 -6.37 -0.22 -3.28
CA LEU A 59 -5.81 -0.62 -2.01
C LEU A 59 -5.52 -2.12 -2.02
N ALA A 60 -4.24 -2.47 -2.03
CA ALA A 60 -3.75 -3.86 -2.00
C ALA A 60 -2.81 -4.07 -0.80
N THR A 61 -3.19 -3.56 0.37
CA THR A 61 -2.33 -3.41 1.56
C THR A 61 -2.22 -4.68 2.43
N GLY A 62 -2.69 -5.83 1.96
CA GLY A 62 -2.78 -7.04 2.78
C GLY A 62 -3.93 -6.98 3.79
N GLY A 63 -3.77 -7.65 4.94
CA GLY A 63 -4.81 -7.80 5.97
C GLY A 63 -4.47 -7.14 7.31
N ALA A 64 -5.29 -7.42 8.33
CA ALA A 64 -5.16 -6.86 9.70
C ALA A 64 -4.81 -7.95 10.72
N GLY A 65 -3.86 -8.83 10.39
CA GLY A 65 -3.52 -9.98 11.24
C GLY A 65 -3.02 -9.62 12.63
N GLU A 66 -2.38 -8.46 12.78
CA GLU A 66 -1.77 -8.02 14.05
C GLU A 66 -2.78 -7.60 15.12
N VAL A 67 -4.08 -7.50 14.79
CA VAL A 67 -5.12 -7.26 15.81
C VAL A 67 -5.29 -8.45 16.74
N TYR A 68 -4.79 -9.64 16.37
CA TYR A 68 -4.84 -10.86 17.17
C TYR A 68 -3.50 -11.15 17.83
N LEU A 69 -3.52 -11.49 19.12
CA LEU A 69 -2.32 -11.88 19.89
C LEU A 69 -1.53 -13.04 19.25
N ARG A 70 -2.24 -13.97 18.59
CA ARG A 70 -1.64 -15.09 17.86
C ARG A 70 -2.11 -15.05 16.41
N THR A 71 -1.17 -14.87 15.50
CA THR A 71 -1.42 -14.80 14.06
C THR A 71 -0.28 -15.45 13.28
N ASN A 72 -0.58 -15.99 12.11
CA ASN A 72 0.41 -16.51 11.16
C ASN A 72 0.67 -15.53 9.99
N ASN A 73 0.06 -14.34 10.02
CA ASN A 73 0.32 -13.30 9.04
C ASN A 73 1.74 -12.74 9.22
N ALA A 74 2.28 -12.19 8.14
CA ALA A 74 3.55 -11.48 8.20
C ALA A 74 3.44 -10.24 9.11
N LEU A 75 4.54 -9.93 9.80
CA LEU A 75 4.70 -8.69 10.56
C LEU A 75 4.42 -7.48 9.64
N GLY A 76 3.76 -6.46 10.20
CA GLY A 76 3.28 -5.29 9.46
C GLY A 76 1.88 -5.45 8.85
N SER A 77 1.17 -6.56 9.11
CA SER A 77 -0.23 -6.72 8.67
C SER A 77 -1.20 -6.01 9.63
N THR A 78 -1.13 -4.68 9.68
CA THR A 78 -1.81 -3.81 10.66
C THR A 78 -3.21 -3.38 10.25
N GLY A 79 -3.61 -3.60 8.99
CA GLY A 79 -4.94 -3.24 8.50
C GLY A 79 -5.07 -1.81 7.96
N ASP A 80 -3.96 -1.14 7.65
CA ASP A 80 -3.93 0.28 7.24
C ASP A 80 -4.91 0.60 6.11
N GLY A 81 -4.99 -0.26 5.07
CA GLY A 81 -5.93 -0.06 3.97
C GLY A 81 -7.40 -0.15 4.36
N TYR A 82 -7.76 -0.91 5.40
CA TYR A 82 -9.13 -0.93 5.90
C TYR A 82 -9.49 0.41 6.54
N THR A 83 -8.58 0.96 7.35
CA THR A 83 -8.75 2.29 7.95
C THR A 83 -8.85 3.37 6.87
N LEU A 84 -7.96 3.35 5.87
CA LEU A 84 -7.98 4.31 4.75
C LEU A 84 -9.28 4.28 3.96
N ALA A 85 -9.89 3.11 3.79
CA ALA A 85 -11.15 2.95 3.07
C ALA A 85 -12.38 3.32 3.91
N TYR A 86 -12.28 3.20 5.23
CA TYR A 86 -13.36 3.53 6.17
C TYR A 86 -13.52 5.04 6.36
N GLU A 87 -12.42 5.81 6.32
CA GLU A 87 -12.39 7.28 6.46
C GLU A 87 -12.83 8.05 5.19
#